data_AF-A0A942V5A3-F1
#
_entry.id   AF-A0A942V5A3-F1
#
_cell.length_a   1.000
_cell.length_b   1.000
_cell.length_c   1.000
_cell.angle_alpha   90.00
_cell.angle_beta   90.00
_cell.angle_gamma   90.00
#
_symmetry.space_group_name_H-M   'P 1'
#
loop_
_entity.id
_entity.type
_entity.pdbx_description
1 polymer ?
#
loop_
_entity_poly.entity_id
_entity_poly.type
_entity_poly.pdbx_seq_one_letter_code
_entity_poly.pdbx_strand_id
1 'polypeptide(L)'
;MKNTSKGEILIYTSSDGSVSLDVKLEQDTVWLTQELIVKLFNSSKANISEHIKHIYEEGELDKASTVRNFRTVRKEGRRSVSRELEYYNLDLILSVGYRVKSKTATQFRIWANKVLKEYLVEGYSVNQKLLSKQREKMQTLQNTISLLTRSITS
;
A
#
# COMPACT_ATOMS: atom_id res chain seq x y z
N MET A 1 -18.24 -20.46 -10.15
CA MET A 1 -16.81 -20.15 -10.37
C MET A 1 -16.45 -18.98 -9.45
N LYS A 2 -15.61 -19.18 -8.43
CA LYS A 2 -15.24 -18.11 -7.48
C LYS A 2 -14.22 -17.18 -8.15
N ASN A 3 -14.65 -15.96 -8.41
CA ASN A 3 -13.86 -14.90 -9.03
C ASN A 3 -12.88 -14.35 -7.98
N THR A 4 -11.67 -14.89 -7.91
CA THR A 4 -10.62 -14.37 -7.04
C THR A 4 -10.09 -13.09 -7.68
N SER A 5 -10.68 -11.93 -7.35
CA SER A 5 -10.09 -10.63 -7.65
C SER A 5 -8.72 -10.62 -6.97
N LYS A 6 -7.65 -10.75 -7.76
CA LYS A 6 -6.30 -10.52 -7.28
C LYS A 6 -6.26 -9.05 -6.88
N GLY A 7 -6.30 -8.80 -5.56
CA GLY A 7 -6.31 -7.47 -4.97
C GLY A 7 -5.32 -6.55 -5.68
N GLU A 8 -5.80 -5.36 -6.05
CA GLU A 8 -5.03 -4.39 -6.81
C GLU A 8 -3.75 -4.09 -6.05
N ILE A 9 -2.60 -4.45 -6.64
CA ILE A 9 -1.30 -4.17 -6.06
C ILE A 9 -1.01 -2.69 -6.34
N LEU A 10 -1.11 -1.84 -5.33
CA LEU A 10 -0.68 -0.45 -5.44
C LEU A 10 0.81 -0.37 -5.18
N ILE A 11 1.56 0.16 -6.14
CA ILE A 11 2.97 0.47 -5.93
C ILE A 11 3.06 1.80 -5.16
N TYR A 12 3.34 1.75 -3.86
CA TYR A 12 3.75 2.96 -3.14
C TYR A 12 5.17 3.31 -3.56
N THR A 13 5.36 4.54 -4.04
CA THR A 13 6.68 5.10 -4.33
C THR A 13 6.97 6.18 -3.28
N SER A 14 8.06 6.02 -2.51
CA SER A 14 8.58 7.11 -1.67
C SER A 14 8.81 8.38 -2.53
N SER A 15 8.78 9.56 -1.91
CA SER A 15 8.91 10.85 -2.59
C SER A 15 10.21 11.01 -3.40
N ASP A 16 11.23 10.22 -3.09
CA ASP A 16 12.53 10.15 -3.77
C ASP A 16 12.62 9.02 -4.83
N GLY A 17 11.57 8.25 -5.05
CA GLY A 17 11.58 7.13 -6.00
C GLY A 17 12.20 5.83 -5.48
N SER A 18 12.76 5.81 -4.26
CA SER A 18 13.70 4.74 -3.85
C SER A 18 13.03 3.44 -3.38
N VAL A 19 11.76 3.51 -2.96
CA VAL A 19 11.04 2.36 -2.41
C VAL A 19 9.80 2.08 -3.26
N SER A 20 9.75 0.91 -3.89
CA SER A 20 8.59 0.35 -4.57
C SER A 20 8.10 -0.86 -3.78
N LEU A 21 6.89 -0.77 -3.19
CA LEU A 21 6.31 -1.86 -2.40
C LEU A 21 5.05 -2.39 -3.08
N ASP A 22 4.99 -3.72 -3.21
CA ASP A 22 3.78 -4.42 -3.61
C ASP A 22 2.85 -4.50 -2.40
N VAL A 23 1.86 -3.60 -2.34
CA VAL A 23 0.89 -3.57 -1.25
C VAL A 23 -0.38 -4.31 -1.65
N LYS A 24 -1.04 -4.98 -0.71
CA LYS A 24 -2.32 -5.63 -0.99
C LYS A 24 -3.47 -4.74 -0.56
N LEU A 25 -4.39 -4.42 -1.48
CA LEU A 25 -5.64 -3.72 -1.18
C LEU A 25 -6.77 -4.75 -0.99
N GLU A 26 -7.37 -4.75 0.19
CA GLU A 26 -8.51 -5.62 0.50
C GLU A 26 -9.36 -5.01 1.62
N GLN A 27 -10.70 -5.01 1.43
CA GLN A 27 -11.66 -4.36 2.34
C GLN A 27 -11.32 -2.89 2.62
N ASP A 28 -11.06 -2.13 1.56
CA ASP A 28 -10.81 -0.68 1.61
C ASP A 28 -9.63 -0.24 2.47
N THR A 29 -8.72 -1.16 2.82
CA THR A 29 -7.47 -0.85 3.53
C THR A 29 -6.27 -1.48 2.83
N VAL A 30 -5.10 -0.93 3.15
CA VAL A 30 -3.79 -1.43 2.75
C VAL A 30 -3.35 -2.52 3.74
N TRP A 31 -2.75 -3.58 3.21
CA TRP A 31 -2.16 -4.67 3.98
C TRP A 31 -0.69 -4.86 3.58
N LEU A 32 0.20 -4.89 4.58
CA LEU A 32 1.63 -5.14 4.41
C LEU A 32 2.11 -6.29 5.29
N THR A 33 3.03 -7.10 4.79
CA THR A 33 3.77 -8.03 5.66
C THR A 33 4.79 -7.25 6.50
N GLN A 34 5.24 -7.85 7.60
CA GLN A 34 6.29 -7.26 8.42
C GLN A 34 7.56 -6.93 7.62
N GLU A 35 7.93 -7.78 6.65
CA GLU A 35 9.07 -7.56 5.75
C GLU A 35 8.90 -6.29 4.90
N LEU A 36 7.68 -6.00 4.44
CA LEU A 36 7.39 -4.79 3.68
C LEU A 36 7.40 -3.54 4.57
N ILE A 37 6.95 -3.64 5.81
CA ILE A 37 7.02 -2.54 6.80
C ILE A 37 8.47 -2.19 7.12
N VAL A 38 9.32 -3.21 7.30
CA VAL A 38 10.77 -3.06 7.49
C VAL A 38 11.39 -2.28 6.33
N LYS A 39 11.04 -2.63 5.09
CA LYS A 39 11.51 -1.91 3.88
C LYS A 39 10.96 -0.49 3.80
N LEU A 40 9.66 -0.30 4.07
CA LEU A 40 8.99 1.00 4.03
C LEU A 40 9.69 2.02 4.93
N PHE A 41 9.97 1.63 6.17
CA PHE A 41 10.55 2.52 7.18
C PHE A 41 12.07 2.43 7.27
N ASN A 42 12.73 1.66 6.41
CA ASN A 42 14.18 1.43 6.42
C ASN A 42 14.70 1.16 7.85
N SER A 43 14.08 0.20 8.53
CA SER A 43 14.38 -0.16 9.93
C SER A 43 14.83 -1.61 10.03
N SER A 44 15.14 -2.10 11.22
CA SER A 44 15.46 -3.51 11.45
C SER A 44 14.19 -4.30 11.76
N LYS A 45 14.18 -5.61 11.43
CA LYS A 45 13.06 -6.50 11.78
C LYS A 45 12.81 -6.52 13.29
N ALA A 46 13.87 -6.54 14.09
CA ALA A 46 13.78 -6.52 15.56
C ALA A 46 13.07 -5.26 16.07
N ASN A 47 13.46 -4.08 15.56
CA ASN A 47 12.84 -2.82 15.95
C ASN A 47 11.36 -2.74 15.55
N ILE A 48 11.00 -3.22 14.36
CA ILE A 48 9.59 -3.30 13.94
C ILE A 48 8.80 -4.28 14.83
N SER A 49 9.35 -5.47 15.13
CA SER A 49 8.71 -6.43 16.05
C SER A 49 8.46 -5.81 17.43
N GLU A 50 9.44 -5.08 17.96
CA GLU A 50 9.35 -4.43 19.27
C GLU A 50 8.24 -3.37 19.29
N HIS A 51 8.18 -2.49 18.29
CA HIS A 51 7.09 -1.52 18.20
C HIS A 51 5.71 -2.18 18.08
N ILE A 52 5.57 -3.22 17.26
CA ILE A 52 4.30 -3.98 17.13
C ILE A 52 3.89 -4.56 18.49
N LYS A 53 4.84 -5.14 19.21
CA LYS A 53 4.59 -5.70 20.55
C LYS A 53 4.10 -4.60 21.50
N HIS A 54 4.80 -3.47 21.59
CA HIS A 54 4.41 -2.38 22.49
C HIS A 54 3.05 -1.76 22.13
N ILE A 55 2.73 -1.63 20.84
CA ILE A 55 1.40 -1.17 20.38
C ILE A 55 0.28 -2.03 20.97
N TYR A 56 0.45 -3.35 21.00
CA TYR A 56 -0.54 -4.26 21.58
C TYR A 56 -0.52 -4.26 23.11
N GLU A 57 0.65 -4.19 23.74
CA GLU A 57 0.78 -4.15 25.21
C GLU A 57 0.19 -2.86 25.80
N GLU A 58 0.31 -1.74 25.10
CA GLU A 58 -0.28 -0.45 25.48
C GLU A 58 -1.78 -0.37 25.18
N GLY A 59 -2.34 -1.35 24.45
CA GLY A 59 -3.74 -1.36 24.06
C GLY A 59 -4.11 -0.30 23.02
N GLU A 60 -3.14 0.24 22.27
CA GLU A 60 -3.40 1.21 21.20
C GLU A 60 -4.24 0.58 20.09
N LEU A 61 -3.94 -0.69 19.77
CA LEU A 61 -4.64 -1.46 18.76
C LEU A 61 -4.96 -2.86 19.28
N ASP A 62 -5.99 -3.48 18.70
CA ASP A 62 -6.30 -4.89 18.93
C ASP A 62 -5.68 -5.76 17.83
N LYS A 63 -5.11 -6.91 18.21
CA LYS A 63 -4.45 -7.82 17.27
C LYS A 63 -5.45 -8.46 16.31
N ALA A 64 -6.66 -8.78 16.76
CA ALA A 64 -7.66 -9.46 15.94
C ALA A 64 -8.22 -8.56 14.82
N SER A 65 -8.21 -7.24 15.00
CA SER A 65 -8.67 -6.27 13.99
C SER A 65 -7.56 -5.82 13.03
N THR A 66 -6.29 -5.88 13.46
CA THR A 66 -5.15 -5.32 12.71
C THR A 66 -4.28 -6.36 12.00
N VAL A 67 -4.42 -7.65 12.32
CA VAL A 67 -3.65 -8.74 11.70
C VAL A 67 -4.54 -9.69 10.92
N ARG A 68 -4.09 -10.09 9.72
CA ARG A 68 -4.71 -11.17 8.94
C ARG A 68 -3.68 -12.10 8.36
N ASN A 69 -4.00 -13.39 8.41
CA ASN A 69 -3.23 -14.42 7.71
C ASN A 69 -3.72 -14.52 6.28
N PHE A 70 -2.82 -14.28 5.33
CA PHE A 70 -3.09 -14.53 3.93
C PHE A 70 -2.26 -15.71 3.45
N ARG A 71 -2.92 -16.63 2.73
CA ARG A 71 -2.27 -17.76 2.08
C ARG A 71 -1.49 -17.23 0.88
N THR A 72 -0.16 -17.28 0.95
CA THR A 72 0.71 -16.93 -0.16
C THR A 72 1.30 -18.19 -0.77
N VAL A 73 1.06 -18.39 -2.07
CA VAL A 73 1.71 -19.45 -2.84
C VAL A 73 2.98 -18.88 -3.46
N ARG A 74 4.15 -19.39 -3.04
CA ARG A 74 5.43 -19.07 -3.65
C ARG A 74 5.92 -20.29 -4.42
N LYS A 75 6.42 -20.10 -5.65
CA LYS A 75 7.09 -21.17 -6.39
C LYS A 75 8.55 -21.22 -5.95
N GLU A 76 8.96 -22.35 -5.38
CA GLU A 76 10.36 -22.65 -5.06
C GLU A 76 10.82 -23.81 -5.95
N GLY A 77 11.62 -23.48 -6.97
CA GLY A 77 12.00 -24.44 -8.01
C GLY A 77 10.79 -24.98 -8.78
N ARG A 78 10.61 -26.32 -8.78
CA ARG A 78 9.46 -26.99 -9.40
C ARG A 78 8.24 -27.13 -8.48
N ARG A 79 8.35 -26.77 -7.19
CA ARG A 79 7.28 -26.98 -6.19
C ARG A 79 6.58 -25.66 -5.86
N SER A 80 5.26 -25.70 -5.74
CA SER A 80 4.48 -24.59 -5.20
C SER A 80 4.31 -24.81 -3.70
N VAL A 81 4.95 -23.97 -2.90
CA VAL A 81 4.86 -24.01 -1.43
C VAL A 81 3.86 -22.94 -1.00
N SER A 82 2.88 -23.37 -0.21
CA SER A 82 1.88 -22.48 0.38
C SER A 82 2.28 -22.19 1.82
N ARG A 83 2.46 -20.91 2.16
CA ARG A 83 2.67 -20.46 3.53
C ARG A 83 1.60 -19.46 3.93
N GLU A 84 1.18 -19.50 5.18
CA GLU A 84 0.41 -18.41 5.77
C GLU A 84 1.39 -17.32 6.21
N LEU A 85 1.16 -16.11 5.75
CA LEU A 85 1.91 -14.93 6.19
C LEU A 85 0.95 -14.00 6.91
N GLU A 86 1.43 -13.44 8.03
CA GLU A 86 0.77 -12.34 8.70
C GLU A 86 0.93 -11.06 7.87
N TYR A 87 -0.19 -10.38 7.68
CA TYR A 87 -0.26 -9.04 7.14
C TYR A 87 -0.90 -8.12 8.17
N TYR A 88 -0.43 -6.89 8.16
CA TYR A 88 -0.83 -5.82 9.05
C TYR A 88 -1.55 -4.73 8.26
N ASN A 89 -2.65 -4.22 8.80
CA ASN A 89 -3.48 -3.21 8.15
C ASN A 89 -2.87 -1.80 8.23
N LEU A 90 -3.57 -0.81 7.66
CA LEU A 90 -3.12 0.58 7.63
C LEU A 90 -2.94 1.18 9.03
N ASP A 91 -3.81 0.85 9.99
CA ASP A 91 -3.73 1.38 11.35
C ASP A 91 -2.40 1.00 12.01
N LEU A 92 -2.02 -0.28 11.91
CA LEU A 92 -0.74 -0.70 12.47
C LEU A 92 0.46 -0.09 11.71
N ILE A 93 0.36 0.05 10.40
CA ILE A 93 1.41 0.71 9.59
C ILE A 93 1.56 2.18 10.03
N LEU A 94 0.46 2.88 10.30
CA LEU A 94 0.47 4.25 10.82
C LEU A 94 1.13 4.30 12.20
N SER A 95 0.66 3.50 13.17
CA SER A 95 1.21 3.48 14.53
C SER A 95 2.71 3.18 14.54
N VAL A 96 3.17 2.19 13.77
CA VAL A 96 4.60 1.89 13.61
C VAL A 96 5.34 3.07 12.96
N GLY A 97 4.77 3.67 11.91
CA GLY A 97 5.37 4.83 11.22
C GLY A 97 5.56 6.05 12.13
N TYR A 98 4.71 6.22 13.14
CA TYR A 98 4.88 7.27 14.14
C TYR A 98 5.95 6.96 15.20
N ARG A 99 6.17 5.69 15.53
CA ARG A 99 7.14 5.22 16.54
C ARG A 99 8.55 5.01 15.99
N VAL A 100 8.72 4.70 14.70
CA VAL A 100 10.04 4.44 14.10
C VAL A 100 10.85 5.72 13.89
N LYS A 101 12.12 5.68 14.26
CA LYS A 101 13.09 6.77 14.00
C LYS A 101 13.89 6.49 12.73
N SER A 102 13.41 6.98 11.59
CA SER A 102 14.16 6.96 10.32
C SER A 102 13.80 8.15 9.42
N LYS A 103 14.65 8.45 8.42
CA LYS A 103 14.36 9.51 7.43
C LYS A 103 13.07 9.22 6.67
N THR A 104 12.85 7.97 6.25
CA THR A 104 11.63 7.52 5.57
C THR A 104 10.40 7.60 6.47
N ALA A 105 10.50 7.23 7.75
CA ALA A 105 9.40 7.43 8.71
C ALA A 105 9.05 8.92 8.92
N THR A 106 10.04 9.81 8.93
CA THR A 106 9.79 11.26 8.96
C THR A 106 9.05 11.74 7.71
N GLN A 107 9.47 11.32 6.51
CA GLN A 107 8.76 11.67 5.27
C GLN A 107 7.33 11.11 5.25
N PHE A 108 7.15 9.88 5.71
CA PHE A 108 5.84 9.26 5.87
C PHE A 108 4.92 10.10 6.77
N ARG A 109 5.41 10.54 7.94
CA ARG A 109 4.65 11.40 8.86
C ARG A 109 4.30 12.76 8.27
N ILE A 110 5.23 13.39 7.55
CA ILE A 110 4.98 14.66 6.83
C ILE A 110 3.84 14.47 5.82
N TRP A 111 3.90 13.39 5.04
CA TRP A 111 2.86 13.05 4.08
C TRP A 111 1.51 12.75 4.77
N ALA A 112 1.49 11.92 5.80
CA ALA A 112 0.27 11.57 6.53
C ALA A 112 -0.40 12.80 7.15
N ASN A 113 0.38 13.68 7.78
CA ASN A 113 -0.11 14.94 8.33
C ASN A 113 -0.64 15.88 7.23
N LYS A 114 0.00 15.91 6.05
CA LYS A 114 -0.50 16.69 4.91
C LYS A 114 -1.85 16.18 4.44
N VAL A 115 -2.01 14.86 4.26
CA VAL A 115 -3.29 14.24 3.86
C VAL A 115 -4.37 14.53 4.89
N LEU A 116 -4.06 14.37 6.17
CA LEU A 116 -5.01 14.68 7.25
C LEU A 116 -5.39 16.17 7.25
N LYS A 117 -4.42 17.07 7.07
CA LYS A 117 -4.68 18.51 7.00
C LYS A 117 -5.55 18.88 5.80
N GLU A 118 -5.25 18.35 4.61
CA GLU A 118 -6.07 18.54 3.41
C GLU A 118 -7.51 18.08 3.67
N TYR A 119 -7.68 16.89 4.24
CA TYR A 119 -9.01 16.38 4.57
C TYR A 119 -9.75 17.25 5.58
N LEU A 120 -9.09 17.70 6.65
CA LEU A 120 -9.71 18.51 7.71
C LEU A 120 -10.02 19.95 7.28
N VAL A 121 -9.20 20.55 6.40
CA VAL A 121 -9.35 21.94 5.97
C VAL A 121 -10.20 22.06 4.71
N GLU A 122 -9.94 21.22 3.71
CA GLU A 122 -10.59 21.27 2.39
C GLU A 122 -11.80 20.33 2.30
N GLY A 123 -11.98 19.43 3.27
CA GLY A 123 -13.06 18.44 3.29
C GLY A 123 -12.78 17.20 2.42
N TYR A 124 -11.65 17.15 1.71
CA TYR A 124 -11.24 16.03 0.87
C TYR A 124 -9.72 15.97 0.69
N SER A 125 -9.19 14.79 0.35
CA SER A 125 -7.77 14.61 -0.03
C SER A 125 -7.68 14.03 -1.43
N VAL A 126 -6.82 14.59 -2.30
CA VAL A 126 -6.72 14.18 -3.70
C VAL A 126 -5.40 13.48 -4.00
N ASN A 127 -5.47 12.28 -4.54
CA ASN A 127 -4.30 11.62 -5.12
C ASN A 127 -4.01 12.16 -6.53
N GLN A 128 -3.30 13.28 -6.61
CA GLN A 128 -2.97 13.95 -7.87
C GLN A 128 -2.21 13.04 -8.85
N LYS A 129 -1.31 12.18 -8.35
CA LYS A 129 -0.53 11.25 -9.19
C LYS A 129 -1.44 10.23 -9.88
N LEU A 130 -2.42 9.69 -9.15
CA LEU A 130 -3.40 8.77 -9.71
C LEU A 130 -4.28 9.47 -10.76
N LEU A 131 -4.76 10.68 -10.46
CA LEU A 131 -5.59 11.46 -11.39
C LEU A 131 -4.84 11.78 -12.69
N SER A 132 -3.57 12.19 -12.61
CA SER A 132 -2.75 12.46 -13.80
C SER A 132 -2.57 11.21 -14.65
N LYS A 133 -2.30 10.05 -14.03
CA LYS A 133 -2.17 8.77 -14.74
C LYS A 133 -3.47 8.32 -15.39
N GLN A 134 -4.61 8.55 -14.73
CA GLN A 134 -5.93 8.27 -15.31
C GLN A 134 -6.22 9.19 -16.49
N ARG A 135 -5.85 10.47 -16.41
CA ARG A 135 -6.00 11.44 -17.50
C ARG A 135 -5.18 11.06 -18.72
N GLU A 136 -3.92 10.66 -18.55
CA GLU A 136 -3.08 10.14 -19.64
C GLU A 136 -3.69 8.89 -20.30
N LYS A 137 -4.19 7.95 -19.49
CA LYS A 137 -4.86 6.74 -19.99
C LYS A 137 -6.14 7.07 -20.76
N MET A 138 -6.91 8.06 -20.31
CA MET A 138 -8.10 8.51 -21.03
C MET A 138 -7.76 9.17 -22.35
N GLN A 139 -6.70 9.99 -22.39
CA GLN A 139 -6.25 10.62 -23.62
C GLN A 139 -5.81 9.59 -24.67
N THR A 140 -5.06 8.57 -24.24
CA THR A 140 -4.62 7.50 -25.16
C THR A 140 -5.81 6.72 -25.71
N LEU A 141 -6.81 6.40 -24.87
CA LEU A 141 -8.03 5.73 -25.33
C LEU A 141 -8.83 6.57 -26.32
N GLN A 142 -9.01 7.88 -26.06
CA GLN A 142 -9.67 8.79 -27.00
C GLN A 142 -8.94 8.85 -28.35
N ASN A 143 -7.60 8.93 -28.32
CA ASN A 143 -6.78 8.94 -29.52
C ASN A 143 -6.95 7.64 -30.33
N THR A 144 -6.93 6.48 -29.66
CA THR A 144 -7.14 5.18 -30.32
C THR A 144 -8.52 5.08 -30.96
N ILE A 145 -9.57 5.50 -30.26
CA ILE A 145 -10.93 5.52 -30.82
C ILE A 145 -11.02 6.43 -32.05
N SER A 146 -10.38 7.61 -32.01
CA SER A 146 -10.35 8.53 -33.14
C SER A 146 -9.65 7.91 -34.36
N LEU A 147 -8.56 7.16 -34.16
CA LEU A 147 -7.85 6.50 -35.25
C LEU A 147 -8.71 5.39 -35.88
N LEU A 148 -9.32 4.53 -35.05
CA LEU A 148 -10.20 3.46 -35.53
C LEU A 148 -11.40 4.01 -36.30
N THR A 149 -12.00 5.11 -35.80
CA THR A 149 -13.12 5.77 -36.48
C THR A 149 -12.72 6.26 -37.86
N ARG A 150 -11.53 6.88 -38.00
CA ARG A 150 -11.01 7.32 -39.30
C ARG A 150 -10.77 6.14 -40.25
N SER A 151 -10.27 5.00 -39.75
CA SER A 151 -10.03 3.80 -40.57
C SER A 151 -11.28 3.06 -41.01
N ILE A 152 -12.41 3.20 -40.29
CA ILE A 152 -13.70 2.57 -40.66
C ILE A 152 -14.49 3.47 -41.62
N THR A 153 -14.24 4.79 -41.59
CA THR A 153 -14.94 5.78 -42.42
C THR A 153 -14.20 6.06 -43.75
N SER A 154 -12.98 5.55 -43.91
CA SER A 154 -12.21 5.55 -45.17
C SER A 154 -12.39 4.25 -45.94
#